data_AF-A0A9D4DXU2-F1
#
_entry.id   AF-A0A9D4DXU2-F1
#
_cell.length_a   1.000
_cell.length_b   1.000
_cell.length_c   1.000
_cell.angle_alpha   90.00
_cell.angle_beta   90.00
_cell.angle_gamma   90.00
#
_symmetry.space_group_name_H-M   'P 1'
#
loop_
_entity.id
_entity.type
_entity.pdbx_description
1 polymer ?
#
loop_
_entity_poly.entity_id
_entity_poly.type
_entity_poly.pdbx_seq_one_letter_code
_entity_poly.pdbx_strand_id
1 'polypeptide(L)' 'MGIRAFEALKRALIQPPVLSLPNGVDQFILDSDQSDVGIGGVLNQVGEEEMKS' A
#
# COMPACT_ATOMS: atom_id res chain seq x y z
N MET A 1 7.34 -20.94 -13.56
CA MET A 1 6.15 -20.75 -12.70
C MET A 1 6.18 -19.39 -11.95
N GLY A 2 7.34 -18.90 -11.49
CA GLY A 2 7.44 -17.66 -10.68
C GLY A 2 7.03 -16.34 -11.34
N ILE A 3 7.23 -16.15 -12.65
CA ILE A 3 6.87 -14.88 -13.32
C ILE A 3 5.37 -14.59 -13.22
N ARG A 4 4.52 -15.61 -13.41
CA ARG A 4 3.05 -15.43 -13.33
C ARG A 4 2.59 -15.06 -11.92
N ALA A 5 3.21 -15.62 -10.89
CA ALA A 5 2.90 -15.29 -9.50
C ALA A 5 3.32 -13.86 -9.15
N PHE A 6 4.50 -13.43 -9.61
CA PHE A 6 4.97 -12.07 -9.40
C PHE A 6 4.10 -11.02 -10.12
N GLU A 7 3.71 -11.29 -11.37
CA GLU A 7 2.81 -10.42 -12.11
C GLU A 7 1.39 -10.37 -11.50
N ALA A 8 0.91 -11.49 -10.95
CA ALA A 8 -0.34 -11.51 -10.20
C ALA A 8 -0.26 -10.63 -8.95
N LEU A 9 0.86 -10.68 -8.21
CA LEU A 9 1.06 -9.85 -7.02
C LEU A 9 1.11 -8.35 -7.37
N LYS A 10 1.87 -7.96 -8.42
CA LYS A 10 1.88 -6.57 -8.90
C LYS A 10 0.47 -6.08 -9.21
N ARG A 11 -0.33 -6.88 -9.91
CA ARG A 11 -1.72 -6.55 -10.25
C ARG A 11 -2.58 -6.36 -9.00
N ALA A 12 -2.44 -7.25 -8.01
CA ALA A 12 -3.18 -7.13 -6.76
C ALA A 12 -2.85 -5.83 -6.00
N LEU A 13 -1.59 -5.39 -6.00
CA LEU A 13 -1.16 -4.16 -5.32
C LEU A 13 -1.71 -2.87 -5.95
N ILE A 14 -2.10 -2.90 -7.23
CA ILE A 14 -2.62 -1.73 -7.96
C ILE A 14 -4.14 -1.81 -8.18
N GLN A 15 -4.82 -2.70 -7.46
CA GLN A 15 -6.26 -2.92 -7.55
C GLN A 15 -6.92 -2.79 -6.17
N PRO A 16 -8.22 -2.47 -6.11
CA PRO A 16 -8.97 -2.59 -4.87
C PRO A 16 -8.95 -4.03 -4.33
N PRO A 17 -8.94 -4.21 -2.99
CA PRO A 17 -9.04 -3.18 -1.96
C PRO A 17 -7.69 -2.54 -1.57
N VAL A 18 -6.56 -2.99 -2.12
CA VAL A 18 -5.22 -2.51 -1.72
C VAL A 18 -4.98 -1.06 -2.15
N LEU A 19 -5.27 -0.74 -3.42
CA LEU A 19 -5.24 0.64 -3.92
C LEU A 19 -6.67 1.16 -4.01
N SER A 20 -7.18 1.69 -2.91
CA SER A 20 -8.50 2.30 -2.81
C SER A 20 -8.47 3.81 -3.06
N LEU A 21 -9.64 4.37 -3.37
CA LEU A 21 -9.79 5.82 -3.39
C LEU A 21 -9.66 6.37 -1.97
N PRO A 22 -8.96 7.49 -1.78
CA PRO A 22 -8.89 8.13 -0.47
C PRO A 22 -10.26 8.65 -0.04
N ASN A 23 -10.48 8.69 1.27
CA ASN A 23 -11.65 9.35 1.84
C ASN A 23 -11.25 10.61 2.62
N GLY A 24 -12.21 11.49 2.91
CA GLY A 24 -11.96 12.76 3.59
C GLY A 24 -11.99 12.69 5.11
N VAL A 25 -12.08 11.49 5.70
CA VAL A 25 -12.35 11.28 7.14
C VAL A 25 -11.13 10.67 7.82
N ASP A 26 -10.56 9.61 7.25
CA ASP A 26 -9.47 8.86 7.87
C ASP A 26 -8.12 9.58 7.68
N GLN A 27 -7.20 9.35 8.61
CA GLN A 27 -5.87 9.95 8.56
C GLN A 27 -4.98 9.24 7.55
N PHE A 28 -4.10 10.03 6.92
CA PHE A 28 -2.99 9.49 6.16
C PHE A 28 -1.80 9.19 7.06
N ILE A 29 -1.16 8.05 6.83
CA ILE A 29 0.10 7.64 7.45
C ILE A 29 1.14 7.52 6.33
N LEU A 30 2.26 8.20 6.50
CA LEU A 30 3.41 8.10 5.59
C LEU A 30 4.48 7.23 6.24
N ASP A 31 4.70 6.07 5.66
CA ASP A 31 5.85 5.23 5.98
C ASP A 31 6.95 5.54 4.97
N SER A 32 8.13 5.93 5.44
CA SER A 32 9.28 6.19 4.58
C SER A 32 10.53 5.51 5.11
N ASP A 33 11.39 5.09 4.18
CA ASP A 33 12.68 4.51 4.49
C ASP A 33 13.71 5.00 3.47
N GLN A 34 14.98 5.08 3.90
CA GLN A 34 16.08 5.57 3.10
C GLN A 34 17.28 4.63 3.19
N SER A 35 17.96 4.50 2.05
CA SER A 35 19.27 3.88 1.91
C SER A 35 20.30 4.90 1.42
N ASP A 36 21.57 4.49 1.38
CA ASP A 36 22.68 5.30 0.84
C ASP A 36 22.46 5.76 -0.61
N VAL A 37 21.61 5.04 -1.36
CA VAL A 37 21.41 5.25 -2.81
C VAL A 37 20.03 5.78 -3.18
N GLY A 38 19.10 5.92 -2.22
CA GLY A 38 17.75 6.39 -2.52
C GLY A 38 16.78 6.30 -1.37
N ILE A 39 15.63 6.95 -1.55
CA ILE A 39 14.52 7.03 -0.59
C ILE A 39 13.26 6.43 -1.20
N GLY A 40 12.46 5.75 -0.38
CA GLY A 40 11.15 5.24 -0.73
C GLY A 40 10.10 5.63 0.32
N GLY A 41 8.83 5.59 -0.07
CA GLY A 41 7.74 5.78 0.88
C GLY A 41 6.41 5.23 0.36
N VAL A 42 5.53 4.91 1.31
CA VAL A 42 4.17 4.42 1.10
C VAL A 42 3.22 5.36 1.87
N LEU A 43 2.24 5.89 1.15
CA LEU A 43 1.16 6.69 1.76
C LEU A 43 -0.05 5.79 1.94
N ASN A 44 -0.40 5.51 3.20
CA ASN A 44 -1.51 4.64 3.57
C ASN A 44 -2.64 5.45 4.20
N GLN A 45 -3.87 4.95 4.09
CA GLN A 45 -5.02 5.46 4.82
C GLN A 45 -5.70 4.27 5.50
N VAL A 46 -5.62 4.21 6.83
CA VAL A 46 -6.17 3.10 7.62
C VAL A 46 -7.67 3.31 7.78
N GLY A 47 -8.47 2.49 7.12
CA GLY A 47 -9.92 2.44 7.34
C GLY A 47 -10.26 1.73 8.65
N GLU A 48 -11.48 1.91 9.16
CA GLU A 48 -11.97 1.34 10.44
C GLU A 48 -11.79 -0.20 10.59
N GLU A 49 -11.59 -0.94 9.50
CA GLU A 49 -11.43 -2.40 9.52
C GLU A 49 -10.08 -2.88 10.09
N GLU A 50 -9.03 -2.07 10.02
CA GLU A 50 -7.69 -2.45 10.50
C GLU A 50 -7.49 -2.24 12.02
N MET A 51 -8.31 -1.40 12.65
CA MET A 51 -8.23 -1.15 14.11
C MET A 51 -8.87 -2.26 14.98
N LYS A 52 -9.33 -3.38 14.40
CA LYS A 52 -10.01 -4.47 15.13
C LYS A 52 -9.27 -5.79 15.22
N SER A 53 -8.02 -5.89 14.78
CA SER A 53 -7.21 -7.12 14.94
C SER A 53 -6.20 -7.05 16.07
#